data_AF-A0A328TL84-F1
#
_entry.id   AF-A0A328TL84-F1
#
_cell.length_a   1.000
_cell.length_b   1.000
_cell.length_c   1.000
_cell.angle_alpha   90.00
_cell.angle_beta   90.00
_cell.angle_gamma   90.00
#
_symmetry.space_group_name_H-M   'P 1'
#
loop_
_entity.id
_entity.type
_entity.pdbx_description
1 polymer ?
#
loop_
_entity_poly.entity_id
_entity_poly.type
_entity_poly.pdbx_seq_one_letter_code
_entity_poly.pdbx_strand_id
1 'polypeptide(L)'
;MEKKMEYRKENKFAFDEVRKESFIRRLKSVIGERSIRAAAKEWGLSFSTLNNYITRGTEPSFVAMQAIAFAEGISLDWLAFGTDDSNMNHPNEGP
;
A
#
# COMPACT_ATOMS: atom_id res chain seq x y z
N MET A 1 33.01 28.20 1.01
CA MET A 1 32.52 27.32 2.11
C MET A 1 31.34 26.54 1.55
N GLU A 2 31.55 25.27 1.25
CA GLU A 2 30.56 24.40 0.66
C GLU A 2 29.63 23.90 1.78
N LYS A 3 28.36 24.32 1.74
CA LYS A 3 27.35 23.97 2.74
C LYS A 3 26.98 22.50 2.50
N LYS A 4 27.62 21.57 3.20
CA LYS A 4 27.22 20.16 3.22
C LYS A 4 25.77 20.09 3.70
N MET A 5 24.87 19.87 2.76
CA MET A 5 23.45 19.64 3.01
C MET A 5 23.32 18.27 3.67
N GLU A 6 23.24 18.28 4.99
CA GLU A 6 23.01 17.11 5.81
C GLU A 6 21.58 16.61 5.51
N TYR A 7 21.43 15.71 4.53
CA TYR A 7 20.20 14.95 4.32
C TYR A 7 20.03 13.98 5.51
N ARG A 8 19.56 14.53 6.64
CA ARG A 8 19.43 13.83 7.92
C ARG A 8 18.34 12.75 7.81
N LYS A 9 18.67 11.57 8.34
CA LYS A 9 17.83 10.36 8.50
C LYS A 9 16.35 10.63 8.85
N GLU A 10 16.07 11.71 9.58
CA GLU A 10 14.75 12.17 10.00
C GLU A 10 13.74 12.21 8.85
N ASN A 11 14.15 12.66 7.66
CA ASN A 11 13.25 12.75 6.52
C ASN A 11 12.81 11.35 6.04
N LYS A 12 13.72 10.37 5.99
CA LYS A 12 13.40 8.99 5.57
C LYS A 12 12.37 8.32 6.47
N PHE A 13 12.48 8.50 7.79
CA PHE A 13 11.53 7.92 8.74
C PHE A 13 10.12 8.51 8.57
N ALA A 14 10.01 9.83 8.42
CA ALA A 14 8.72 10.48 8.16
C ALA A 14 8.07 10.00 6.85
N PHE A 15 8.85 9.83 5.77
CA PHE A 15 8.35 9.27 4.51
C PHE A 15 7.86 7.82 4.64
N ASP A 16 8.55 6.98 5.42
CA ASP A 16 8.15 5.59 5.64
C ASP A 16 6.85 5.48 6.44
N GLU A 17 6.68 6.30 7.48
CA GLU A 17 5.45 6.32 8.28
C GLU A 17 4.24 6.78 7.45
N VAL A 18 4.39 7.85 6.67
CA VAL A 18 3.33 8.35 5.78
C VAL A 18 2.92 7.29 4.74
N ARG A 19 3.90 6.58 4.16
CA ARG A 19 3.62 5.49 3.20
C ARG A 19 2.87 4.34 3.86
N LYS A 20 3.31 3.90 5.04
CA LYS A 20 2.65 2.83 5.80
C LYS A 20 1.23 3.21 6.19
N GLU A 21 1.02 4.44 6.68
CA GLU A 21 -0.30 4.92 7.04
C GLU A 21 -1.23 4.94 5.82
N SER A 22 -0.73 5.41 4.68
CA SER A 22 -1.49 5.44 3.42
C SER A 22 -1.87 4.03 2.95
N PHE A 23 -0.94 3.08 3.05
CA PHE A 23 -1.22 1.67 2.74
C PHE A 23 -2.27 1.06 3.69
N ILE A 24 -2.13 1.27 5.00
CA ILE A 24 -3.10 0.78 5.99
C ILE A 24 -4.49 1.37 5.74
N ARG A 25 -4.58 2.65 5.39
CA ARG A 25 -5.85 3.31 5.06
C ARG A 25 -6.53 2.66 3.86
N ARG A 26 -5.79 2.40 2.77
CA ARG A 26 -6.31 1.67 1.61
C ARG A 26 -6.76 0.27 1.99
N LEU A 27 -5.93 -0.48 2.72
CA LEU A 27 -6.26 -1.83 3.14
C LEU A 27 -7.56 -1.87 3.97
N LYS A 28 -7.75 -0.93 4.90
CA LYS A 28 -9.01 -0.77 5.65
C LYS A 28 -10.19 -0.43 4.76
N SER A 29 -10.00 0.43 3.77
CA SER A 29 -11.04 0.78 2.80
C SER A 29 -11.51 -0.44 2.00
N VAL A 30 -10.60 -1.32 1.61
CA VAL A 30 -10.91 -2.56 0.89
C VAL A 30 -11.65 -3.54 1.81
N ILE A 31 -11.23 -3.69 3.07
CA ILE A 31 -11.93 -4.54 4.04
C ILE A 31 -13.39 -4.09 4.21
N GLY A 32 -13.62 -2.76 4.26
CA GLY A 32 -14.95 -2.18 4.43
C GLY A 32 -15.58 -2.60 5.75
N GLU A 33 -16.85 -3.04 5.69
CA GLU A 33 -17.64 -3.46 6.85
C GLU A 33 -17.31 -4.88 7.34
N ARG A 34 -16.45 -5.61 6.62
CA ARG A 34 -16.09 -6.99 7.00
C ARG A 34 -15.23 -6.99 8.26
N SER A 35 -15.41 -8.02 9.08
CA SER A 35 -14.40 -8.31 10.11
C SER A 35 -13.07 -8.68 9.45
N ILE A 36 -11.94 -8.35 10.11
CA ILE A 36 -10.60 -8.76 9.66
C ILE A 36 -10.52 -10.28 9.44
N ARG A 37 -11.23 -11.07 10.24
CA ARG A 37 -11.28 -12.54 10.08
C ARG A 37 -11.98 -12.97 8.81
N ALA A 38 -13.09 -12.32 8.45
CA ALA A 38 -13.83 -12.60 7.22
C ALA A 38 -12.98 -12.24 5.99
N ALA A 39 -12.43 -11.02 5.95
CA ALA A 39 -11.56 -10.58 4.86
C ALA A 39 -10.32 -11.49 4.70
N ALA A 40 -9.64 -11.83 5.81
CA ALA A 40 -8.49 -12.74 5.76
C ALA A 40 -8.86 -14.10 5.15
N LYS A 41 -10.02 -14.67 5.54
CA LYS A 41 -10.50 -15.94 4.99
C LYS A 41 -10.79 -15.84 3.50
N GLU A 42 -11.46 -14.78 3.06
CA GLU A 42 -11.79 -14.55 1.65
C GLU A 42 -10.54 -14.36 0.78
N TRP A 43 -9.51 -13.70 1.31
CA TRP A 43 -8.24 -13.46 0.61
C TRP A 43 -7.25 -14.63 0.70
N GLY A 44 -7.60 -15.73 1.38
CA GLY A 44 -6.70 -16.85 1.60
C GLY A 44 -5.50 -16.53 2.50
N LEU A 45 -5.62 -15.50 3.36
CA LEU A 45 -4.59 -15.10 4.32
C LEU A 45 -4.92 -15.60 5.73
N SER A 46 -3.88 -15.70 6.57
CA SER A 46 -4.12 -15.91 8.00
C SER A 46 -4.62 -14.61 8.66
N PHE A 47 -5.48 -14.74 9.68
CA PHE A 47 -5.90 -13.59 10.49
C PHE A 47 -4.71 -12.80 11.04
N SER A 48 -3.68 -13.50 11.53
CA SER A 48 -2.47 -12.87 12.07
C SER A 48 -1.74 -12.03 11.02
N THR A 49 -1.63 -12.55 9.81
CA THR A 49 -1.01 -11.86 8.67
C THR A 49 -1.71 -10.54 8.38
N LEU A 50 -3.02 -10.58 8.15
CA LEU A 50 -3.79 -9.36 7.84
C LEU A 50 -3.80 -8.38 9.02
N ASN A 51 -3.95 -8.89 10.26
CA ASN A 51 -3.92 -8.06 11.45
C ASN A 51 -2.57 -7.35 11.63
N ASN A 52 -1.44 -8.00 11.31
CA ASN A 52 -0.12 -7.37 11.37
C ASN A 52 0.04 -6.24 10.34
N TYR A 53 -0.50 -6.39 9.13
CA TYR A 53 -0.50 -5.30 8.14
C TYR A 53 -1.22 -4.06 8.68
N ILE A 54 -2.38 -4.25 9.29
CA ILE A 54 -3.23 -3.15 9.79
C ILE A 54 -2.65 -2.51 11.06
N THR A 55 -2.14 -3.32 11.99
CA THR A 55 -1.76 -2.84 13.33
C THR A 55 -0.29 -2.45 13.45
N ARG A 56 0.58 -3.12 12.70
CA ARG A 56 2.04 -2.91 12.77
C ARG A 56 2.59 -2.22 11.52
N GLY A 57 1.80 -2.08 10.46
CA GLY A 57 2.28 -1.58 9.17
C GLY A 57 3.38 -2.45 8.60
N THR A 58 3.31 -3.76 8.85
CA THR A 58 4.25 -4.72 8.25
C THR A 58 4.05 -4.73 6.74
N GLU A 59 5.16 -4.69 6.01
CA GLU A 59 5.12 -4.74 4.54
C GLU A 59 4.55 -6.09 4.09
N PRO A 60 3.49 -6.10 3.25
CA PRO A 60 2.98 -7.33 2.68
C PRO A 60 3.97 -7.92 1.66
N SER A 61 3.97 -9.25 1.52
CA SER A 61 4.70 -9.87 0.42
C SER A 61 3.97 -9.62 -0.90
N PHE A 62 4.68 -9.75 -2.02
CA PHE A 62 4.06 -9.65 -3.35
C PHE A 62 2.93 -10.65 -3.54
N VAL A 63 3.07 -11.88 -3.01
CA VAL A 63 2.03 -12.91 -3.05
C VAL A 63 0.78 -12.48 -2.27
N ALA A 64 0.95 -11.87 -1.10
CA ALA A 64 -0.17 -11.34 -0.34
C ALA A 64 -0.85 -10.18 -1.07
N MET A 65 -0.09 -9.27 -1.68
CA MET A 65 -0.62 -8.19 -2.51
C MET A 65 -1.45 -8.72 -3.68
N GLN A 66 -0.95 -9.74 -4.39
CA GLN A 66 -1.69 -10.39 -5.47
C GLN A 66 -3.00 -11.04 -5.00
N ALA A 67 -2.97 -11.74 -3.86
CA ALA A 67 -4.16 -12.40 -3.33
C ALA A 67 -5.26 -11.38 -3.00
N ILE A 68 -4.91 -10.26 -2.38
CA ILE A 68 -5.84 -9.17 -2.05
C ILE A 68 -6.36 -8.53 -3.34
N ALA A 69 -5.46 -8.17 -4.27
CA ALA A 69 -5.82 -7.54 -5.52
C ALA A 69 -6.78 -8.39 -6.36
N PHE A 70 -6.48 -9.69 -6.48
CA PHE A 70 -7.30 -10.64 -7.20
C PHE A 70 -8.68 -10.85 -6.55
N ALA A 71 -8.73 -11.00 -5.22
CA ALA A 71 -9.99 -11.21 -4.51
C ALA A 71 -10.93 -10.00 -4.59
N GLU A 72 -10.38 -8.80 -4.70
CA GLU A 72 -11.13 -7.54 -4.64
C GLU A 72 -11.32 -6.89 -6.02
N GLY A 73 -10.71 -7.43 -7.06
CA GLY A 73 -10.79 -6.88 -8.42
C GLY A 73 -10.12 -5.51 -8.56
N ILE A 74 -9.08 -5.23 -7.75
CA ILE A 74 -8.33 -3.96 -7.75
C ILE A 74 -6.94 -4.17 -8.37
N SER A 75 -6.31 -3.08 -8.84
CA SER A 75 -4.94 -3.15 -9.36
C SER A 75 -3.91 -3.24 -8.22
N LEU A 76 -2.76 -3.86 -8.51
CA LEU A 76 -1.62 -3.87 -7.58
C LEU A 76 -1.09 -2.45 -7.32
N ASP A 77 -1.12 -1.59 -8.35
CA ASP A 77 -0.65 -0.20 -8.25
C ASP A 77 -1.58 0.64 -7.38
N TRP A 78 -2.89 0.46 -7.51
CA TRP A 78 -3.83 1.10 -6.59
C TRP A 78 -3.61 0.64 -5.15
N LEU A 79 -3.38 -0.65 -4.93
CA LEU A 79 -3.14 -1.17 -3.59
C LEU A 79 -1.82 -0.62 -3.00
N ALA A 80 -0.75 -0.59 -3.79
CA ALA A 80 0.58 -0.14 -3.38
C ALA A 80 0.65 1.38 -3.20
N PHE A 81 0.10 2.16 -4.14
CA PHE A 81 0.33 3.59 -4.25
C PHE A 81 -0.95 4.43 -4.11
N GLY A 82 -2.12 3.84 -4.33
CA GLY A 82 -3.40 4.56 -4.34
C GLY A 82 -3.67 5.30 -5.64
N THR A 83 -2.94 4.97 -6.70
CA THR A 83 -3.13 5.53 -8.04
C THR A 83 -3.61 4.41 -8.96
N ASP A 84 -4.75 4.61 -9.59
CA ASP A 84 -5.11 3.81 -10.75
C ASP A 84 -4.34 4.39 -11.95
N ASP A 85 -3.37 3.65 -12.48
CA ASP A 85 -2.60 4.03 -13.67
C ASP A 85 -3.46 4.07 -14.96
N SER A 86 -4.79 4.01 -14.85
CA SER A 86 -5.72 4.23 -15.97
C SER A 86 -5.83 5.69 -16.41
N ASN A 87 -5.21 6.65 -15.71
CA ASN A 87 -5.19 8.07 -16.11
C ASN A 87 -3.78 8.70 -16.17
N MET A 88 -2.72 7.89 -16.29
CA MET A 88 -1.46 8.40 -16.83
C MET A 88 -1.68 8.62 -18.34
N ASN A 89 -2.36 9.71 -18.67
CA ASN A 89 -2.35 10.29 -20.01
C ASN A 89 -0.89 10.37 -20.43
N HIS A 90 -0.49 9.47 -21.34
CA HIS A 90 0.62 9.75 -22.22
C HIS A 90 0.31 11.11 -22.84
N PRO A 91 1.08 12.19 -22.55
CA PRO A 91 1.06 13.32 -23.45
C PRO A 91 1.56 12.77 -24.78
N ASN A 92 0.64 12.61 -25.72
CA ASN A 92 0.99 12.52 -27.11
C ASN A 92 1.79 13.79 -27.46
N GLU A 93 2.66 13.67 -28.46
CA GLU A 93 3.40 14.74 -29.14
C GLU A 93 4.82 15.02 -28.60
N GLY A 94 5.75 14.14 -28.98
CA GLY A 94 7.04 14.63 -29.48
C GLY A 94 6.87 15.09 -30.93
N PRO A 95 7.53 16.19 -31.36
CA PRO A 95 7.65 16.53 -32.77
C PRO A 95 8.50 15.52 -33.55
#